data_AF-A0A1E4JPR3-F1
#
_entry.id   AF-A0A1E4JPR3-F1
#
_cell.length_a   1.000
_cell.length_b   1.000
_cell.length_c   1.000
_cell.angle_alpha   90.00
_cell.angle_beta   90.00
_cell.angle_gamma   90.00
#
_symmetry.space_group_name_H-M   'P 1'
#
loop_
_entity.id
_entity.type
_entity.pdbx_description
1 polymer ?
#
loop_
_entity_poly.entity_id
_entity_poly.type
_entity_poly.pdbx_seq_one_letter_code
_entity_poly.pdbx_strand_id
1 'polypeptide(L)'
;MNARTARRKRIIRVRSVEHQMAEANLARAKGELASLVELAQRLETLRVDLAMAKGAVAGRALNSVGELGMRLDMAKENLAAPLSHASARRDEMGVRAQHAMIKEESAVRLYERSRRSDEADMERRSDANRPFRRRAMSLRLIEGGAA
;
A
#
# COMPACT_ATOMS: atom_id res chain seq x y z
N MET A 1 -5.00 16.95 25.64
CA MET A 1 -5.54 16.38 24.38
C MET A 1 -7.05 16.27 24.51
N ASN A 2 -7.84 16.86 23.61
CA ASN A 2 -9.30 16.80 23.72
C ASN A 2 -9.89 15.48 23.16
N ALA A 3 -11.18 15.24 23.40
CA ALA A 3 -11.86 14.01 22.98
C ALA A 3 -11.87 13.80 21.45
N ARG A 4 -11.93 14.90 20.67
CA ARG A 4 -11.92 14.86 19.19
C ARG A 4 -10.58 14.35 18.66
N THR A 5 -9.47 14.86 19.18
CA THR A 5 -8.11 14.45 18.82
C THR A 5 -7.85 13.00 19.24
N ALA A 6 -8.32 12.60 20.42
CA ALA A 6 -8.24 11.21 20.87
C ALA A 6 -9.03 10.24 19.97
N ARG A 7 -10.23 10.65 19.50
CA ARG A 7 -11.02 9.87 18.52
C ARG A 7 -10.29 9.75 17.19
N ARG A 8 -9.71 10.83 16.67
CA ARG A 8 -8.96 10.82 15.39
C ARG A 8 -7.71 9.93 15.46
N LYS A 9 -6.99 9.94 16.58
CA LYS A 9 -5.85 9.03 16.82
C LYS A 9 -6.28 7.55 16.77
N ARG A 10 -7.45 7.21 17.31
CA ARG A 10 -8.02 5.86 17.21
C ARG A 10 -8.39 5.48 15.77
N ILE A 11 -8.99 6.40 15.02
CA ILE A 11 -9.35 6.18 13.62
C ILE A 11 -8.10 5.89 12.78
N ILE A 12 -6.99 6.61 12.98
CA ILE A 12 -5.72 6.33 12.27
C ILE A 12 -5.29 4.88 12.48
N ARG A 13 -5.32 4.38 13.73
CA ARG A 13 -4.91 2.98 14.01
C ARG A 13 -5.74 1.99 13.20
N VAL A 14 -7.06 2.19 13.14
CA VAL A 14 -7.94 1.32 12.35
C VAL A 14 -7.62 1.44 10.86
N ARG A 15 -7.46 2.66 10.33
CA ARG A 15 -7.13 2.87 8.91
C ARG A 15 -5.78 2.28 8.52
N SER A 16 -4.79 2.33 9.41
CA SER A 16 -3.48 1.73 9.19
C SER A 16 -3.57 0.21 9.08
N VAL A 17 -4.33 -0.44 9.96
CA VAL A 17 -4.59 -1.89 9.87
C VAL A 17 -5.35 -2.24 8.58
N GLU A 18 -6.38 -1.47 8.23
CA GLU A 18 -7.13 -1.67 6.97
C GLU A 18 -6.22 -1.55 5.74
N HIS A 19 -5.31 -0.58 5.74
CA HIS A 19 -4.33 -0.39 4.67
C HIS A 19 -3.36 -1.57 4.58
N GLN A 20 -2.76 -1.99 5.71
CA GLN A 20 -1.89 -3.15 5.76
C GLN A 20 -2.58 -4.43 5.28
N MET A 21 -3.85 -4.64 5.65
CA MET A 21 -4.64 -5.77 5.16
C MET A 21 -4.86 -5.69 3.65
N ALA A 22 -5.15 -4.50 3.12
CA ALA A 22 -5.34 -4.30 1.68
C ALA A 22 -4.03 -4.53 0.90
N GLU A 23 -2.89 -4.08 1.42
CA GLU A 23 -1.56 -4.35 0.84
C GLU A 23 -1.23 -5.84 0.87
N ALA A 24 -1.49 -6.54 1.98
CA ALA A 24 -1.29 -7.98 2.07
C ALA A 24 -2.17 -8.74 1.07
N ASN A 25 -3.41 -8.30 0.84
CA ASN A 25 -4.28 -8.88 -0.19
C ASN A 25 -3.73 -8.65 -1.60
N LEU A 26 -3.22 -7.45 -1.88
CA LEU A 26 -2.58 -7.14 -3.15
C LEU A 26 -1.32 -7.98 -3.37
N ALA A 27 -0.48 -8.13 -2.34
CA ALA A 27 0.72 -8.96 -2.42
C ALA A 27 0.37 -10.43 -2.72
N ARG A 28 -0.68 -10.97 -2.09
CA ARG A 28 -1.18 -12.31 -2.39
C ARG A 28 -1.65 -12.45 -3.83
N ALA A 29 -2.47 -11.52 -4.32
CA ALA A 29 -2.95 -11.53 -5.71
C ALA A 29 -1.80 -11.41 -6.72
N LYS A 30 -0.78 -10.58 -6.43
CA LYS A 30 0.45 -10.50 -7.24
C LYS A 30 1.22 -11.82 -7.26
N GLY A 31 1.35 -12.48 -6.12
CA GLY A 31 2.00 -13.79 -6.00
C GLY A 31 1.26 -14.88 -6.78
N GLU A 32 -0.07 -14.92 -6.71
CA GLU A 32 -0.91 -15.83 -7.49
C GLU A 32 -0.75 -15.61 -9.01
N LEU A 33 -0.71 -14.36 -9.46
CA LEU A 33 -0.48 -14.06 -10.87
C LEU A 33 0.93 -14.47 -11.32
N ALA A 34 1.95 -14.20 -10.50
CA ALA A 34 3.33 -14.55 -10.81
C ALA A 34 3.51 -16.07 -10.95
N SER A 35 2.90 -16.87 -10.07
CA SER A 35 2.99 -18.33 -10.15
C SER A 35 2.31 -18.90 -11.40
N LEU A 36 1.18 -18.32 -11.82
CA LEU A 36 0.51 -18.72 -13.08
C LEU A 36 1.33 -18.32 -14.31
N VAL A 37 1.95 -17.14 -14.31
CA VAL A 37 2.84 -16.70 -15.39
C VAL A 37 4.05 -17.63 -15.50
N GLU A 38 4.66 -17.98 -14.37
CA GLU A 38 5.77 -18.92 -14.33
C GLU A 38 5.36 -20.31 -14.85
N LEU A 39 4.18 -20.81 -14.46
CA LEU A 39 3.66 -22.08 -14.97
C LEU A 39 3.46 -22.05 -16.49
N ALA A 40 2.92 -20.95 -17.02
CA ALA A 40 2.74 -20.78 -18.47
C ALA A 40 4.09 -20.76 -19.21
N GLN A 41 5.12 -20.12 -18.64
CA GLN A 41 6.47 -20.13 -19.20
C GLN A 41 7.08 -21.53 -19.20
N ARG A 42 6.92 -22.29 -18.10
CA ARG A 42 7.40 -23.68 -18.02
C ARG A 42 6.75 -24.57 -19.08
N LEU A 43 5.44 -24.42 -19.32
CA LEU A 43 4.75 -25.16 -20.39
C LEU A 43 5.30 -24.80 -21.77
N GLU A 44 5.62 -23.52 -22.00
CA GLU A 44 6.23 -23.10 -23.27
C GLU A 44 7.62 -23.71 -23.47
N THR A 45 8.47 -23.69 -22.43
CA THR A 45 9.78 -24.34 -22.48
C THR A 45 9.66 -25.82 -22.79
N LEU A 46 8.77 -26.55 -22.08
CA LEU A 46 8.51 -27.97 -22.34
C LEU A 46 8.05 -28.21 -23.79
N ARG A 47 7.26 -27.29 -24.34
CA ARG A 47 6.75 -27.40 -25.71
C ARG A 47 7.84 -27.20 -26.77
N VAL A 48 8.76 -26.26 -26.53
CA VAL A 48 9.93 -26.00 -27.38
C VAL A 48 10.91 -27.17 -27.30
N ASP A 49 11.21 -27.65 -26.10
CA ASP A 49 12.12 -28.79 -25.89
C ASP A 49 11.59 -30.05 -26.58
N LEU A 50 10.29 -30.30 -26.48
CA LEU A 50 9.64 -31.42 -27.17
C LEU A 50 9.70 -31.29 -28.70
N ALA A 51 9.66 -30.07 -29.22
CA ALA A 51 9.79 -29.83 -30.67
C ALA A 51 11.21 -30.13 -31.15
N MET A 52 12.24 -29.76 -30.37
CA MET A 52 13.65 -30.02 -30.67
C MET A 52 14.01 -31.52 -30.60
N ALA A 53 13.37 -32.27 -29.70
CA ALA A 53 13.61 -33.72 -29.53
C ALA A 53 13.16 -34.59 -30.72
N LYS A 54 12.42 -34.05 -31.69
CA LYS A 54 11.89 -34.80 -32.85
C LYS A 54 12.94 -35.26 -33.87
N GLY A 55 14.21 -34.84 -33.75
CA GLY A 55 15.25 -34.96 -34.79
C GLY A 55 15.71 -36.36 -35.22
N ALA A 56 15.37 -37.46 -34.51
CA ALA A 56 15.74 -38.83 -34.92
C ALA A 56 14.88 -39.91 -34.23
N VAL A 57 13.55 -39.76 -34.24
CA VAL A 57 12.66 -40.59 -33.41
C VAL A 57 11.91 -41.64 -34.25
N ALA A 58 11.97 -42.91 -33.83
CA ALA A 58 11.25 -44.02 -34.47
C ALA A 58 9.72 -43.81 -34.45
N GLY A 59 8.99 -44.32 -35.46
CA GLY A 59 7.55 -44.05 -35.68
C GLY A 59 6.62 -44.19 -34.47
N ARG A 60 6.85 -45.17 -33.58
CA ARG A 60 6.07 -45.31 -32.32
C ARG A 60 6.30 -44.15 -31.34
N ALA A 61 7.53 -43.68 -31.24
CA ALA A 61 7.89 -42.58 -30.37
C ALA A 61 7.45 -41.20 -30.95
N LEU A 62 7.20 -41.12 -32.27
CA LEU A 62 6.56 -39.94 -32.88
C LEU A 62 5.10 -39.77 -32.44
N ASN A 63 4.33 -40.85 -32.34
CA ASN A 63 2.93 -40.78 -31.87
C ASN A 63 2.84 -40.28 -30.42
N SER A 64 3.69 -40.80 -29.52
CA SER A 64 3.73 -40.35 -28.13
C SER A 64 4.16 -38.89 -28.00
N VAL A 65 5.10 -38.44 -28.84
CA VAL A 65 5.51 -37.02 -28.88
C VAL A 65 4.38 -36.12 -29.39
N GLY A 66 3.61 -36.58 -30.38
CA GLY A 66 2.43 -35.88 -30.88
C GLY A 66 1.36 -35.72 -29.80
N GLU A 67 1.04 -36.79 -29.09
CA GLU A 67 0.08 -36.77 -27.98
C GLU A 67 0.53 -35.86 -26.85
N LEU A 68 1.80 -35.93 -26.44
CA LEU A 68 2.35 -35.04 -25.41
C LEU A 68 2.29 -33.57 -25.83
N GLY A 69 2.59 -33.27 -27.11
CA GLY A 69 2.47 -31.93 -27.66
C GLY A 69 1.04 -31.39 -27.55
N MET A 70 0.04 -32.19 -27.98
CA MET A 70 -1.37 -31.80 -27.85
C MET A 70 -1.78 -31.58 -26.40
N ARG A 71 -1.32 -32.41 -25.46
CA ARG A 71 -1.61 -32.23 -24.03
C ARG A 71 -0.99 -30.95 -23.47
N LEU A 72 0.23 -30.60 -23.88
CA LEU A 72 0.89 -29.34 -23.48
C LEU A 72 0.16 -28.13 -24.05
N ASP A 73 -0.25 -28.19 -25.32
CA ASP A 73 -1.00 -27.11 -25.98
C ASP A 73 -2.36 -26.91 -25.28
N MET A 74 -3.09 -27.99 -24.97
CA MET A 74 -4.33 -27.95 -24.20
C MET A 74 -4.14 -27.42 -22.77
N ALA A 75 -3.06 -27.81 -22.08
CA ALA A 75 -2.74 -27.28 -20.74
C ALA A 75 -2.49 -25.77 -20.79
N LYS A 76 -1.87 -25.28 -21.86
CA LYS A 76 -1.58 -23.86 -22.07
C LYS A 76 -2.86 -23.07 -22.37
N GLU A 77 -3.77 -23.61 -23.18
CA GLU A 77 -5.10 -23.04 -23.42
C GLU A 77 -5.92 -22.97 -22.13
N ASN A 78 -5.89 -24.03 -21.32
CA ASN A 78 -6.58 -24.08 -20.02
C ASN A 78 -6.06 -23.05 -18.99
N LEU A 79 -4.87 -22.48 -19.18
CA LEU A 79 -4.34 -21.41 -18.34
C LEU A 79 -4.84 -20.01 -18.73
N ALA A 80 -5.40 -19.83 -19.93
CA ALA A 80 -5.82 -18.51 -20.41
C ALA A 80 -6.86 -17.86 -19.49
N ALA A 81 -7.89 -18.62 -19.09
CA ALA A 81 -8.90 -18.14 -18.16
C ALA A 81 -8.31 -17.83 -16.77
N PRO A 82 -7.61 -18.76 -16.08
CA PRO A 82 -6.95 -18.47 -14.80
C PRO A 82 -6.04 -17.23 -14.81
N LEU A 83 -5.24 -17.04 -15.88
CA LEU A 83 -4.38 -15.85 -16.03
C LEU A 83 -5.19 -14.56 -16.12
N SER A 84 -6.24 -14.55 -16.93
CA SER A 84 -7.14 -13.40 -17.06
C SER A 84 -7.81 -13.06 -15.72
N HIS A 85 -8.32 -14.07 -15.01
CA HIS A 85 -8.96 -13.89 -13.70
C HIS A 85 -7.97 -13.41 -12.64
N ALA A 86 -6.77 -13.99 -12.58
CA ALA A 86 -5.73 -13.57 -11.64
C ALA A 86 -5.25 -12.14 -11.92
N SER A 87 -5.14 -11.76 -13.19
CA SER A 87 -4.85 -10.38 -13.58
C SER A 87 -5.96 -9.45 -13.10
N ALA A 88 -7.23 -9.71 -13.45
CA ALA A 88 -8.36 -8.90 -12.99
C ALA A 88 -8.41 -8.78 -11.46
N ARG A 89 -8.14 -9.87 -10.73
CA ARG A 89 -8.04 -9.86 -9.27
C ARG A 89 -6.92 -8.97 -8.75
N ARG A 90 -5.73 -9.00 -9.37
CA ARG A 90 -4.61 -8.11 -9.04
C ARG A 90 -4.97 -6.65 -9.28
N ASP A 91 -5.70 -6.35 -10.35
CA ASP A 91 -6.21 -5.02 -10.66
C ASP A 91 -7.18 -4.52 -9.59
N GLU A 92 -8.19 -5.31 -9.25
CA GLU A 92 -9.17 -5.00 -8.22
C GLU A 92 -8.53 -4.77 -6.85
N MET A 93 -7.61 -5.65 -6.43
CA MET A 93 -6.90 -5.49 -5.16
C MET A 93 -5.99 -4.27 -5.17
N GLY A 94 -5.43 -3.91 -6.33
CA GLY A 94 -4.64 -2.68 -6.51
C GLY A 94 -5.46 -1.43 -6.23
N VAL A 95 -6.67 -1.36 -6.79
CA VAL A 95 -7.61 -0.25 -6.54
C VAL A 95 -8.00 -0.19 -5.06
N ARG A 96 -8.26 -1.34 -4.42
CA ARG A 96 -8.63 -1.40 -2.99
C ARG A 96 -7.49 -0.93 -2.08
N ALA A 97 -6.26 -1.34 -2.36
CA ALA A 97 -5.08 -0.90 -1.62
C ALA A 97 -4.88 0.62 -1.75
N GLN A 98 -4.95 1.16 -2.97
CA GLN A 98 -4.84 2.59 -3.21
C GLN A 98 -5.92 3.39 -2.45
N HIS A 99 -7.16 2.91 -2.46
CA HIS A 99 -8.24 3.57 -1.75
C HIS A 99 -8.07 3.51 -0.21
N ALA A 100 -7.52 2.41 0.32
CA ALA A 100 -7.19 2.29 1.73
C ALA A 100 -6.07 3.26 2.14
N MET A 101 -5.03 3.38 1.31
CA MET A 101 -3.93 4.34 1.50
C MET A 101 -4.46 5.78 1.56
N ILE A 102 -5.31 6.19 0.60
CA ILE A 102 -5.91 7.53 0.58
C ILE A 102 -6.73 7.81 1.85
N LYS A 103 -7.46 6.80 2.36
CA LYS A 103 -8.23 6.93 3.60
C LYS A 103 -7.33 7.07 4.83
N GLU A 104 -6.23 6.33 4.89
CA GLU A 104 -5.23 6.47 5.96
C GLU A 104 -4.62 7.87 5.94
N GLU A 105 -4.11 8.34 4.80
CA GLU A 105 -3.56 9.69 4.65
C GLU A 105 -4.56 10.77 5.07
N SER A 106 -5.81 10.64 4.62
CA SER A 106 -6.88 11.58 4.97
C SER A 106 -7.13 11.60 6.48
N ALA A 107 -7.08 10.43 7.14
CA ALA A 107 -7.22 10.34 8.59
C ALA A 107 -6.04 10.99 9.33
N VAL A 108 -4.81 10.83 8.82
CA VAL A 108 -3.60 11.49 9.34
C VAL A 108 -3.72 13.00 9.23
N ARG A 109 -4.06 13.53 8.05
CA ARG A 109 -4.25 14.98 7.82
C ARG A 109 -5.33 15.57 8.74
N LEU A 110 -6.43 14.84 8.98
CA LEU A 110 -7.48 15.27 9.90
C LEU A 110 -6.99 15.29 11.36
N TYR A 111 -6.22 14.30 11.78
CA TYR A 111 -5.62 14.27 13.11
C TYR A 111 -4.66 15.44 13.32
N GLU A 112 -3.76 15.69 12.38
CA GLU A 112 -2.81 16.81 12.46
C GLU A 112 -3.52 18.16 12.56
N ARG A 113 -4.55 18.38 11.73
CA ARG A 113 -5.38 19.59 11.82
C ARG A 113 -6.04 19.73 13.19
N SER A 114 -6.53 18.63 13.75
CA SER A 114 -7.10 18.62 15.11
C SER A 114 -6.05 18.94 16.15
N ARG A 115 -4.87 18.34 16.06
CA ARG A 115 -3.77 18.55 17.00
C ARG A 115 -3.33 20.01 17.03
N ARG A 116 -3.14 20.63 15.86
CA ARG A 116 -2.80 22.06 15.74
C ARG A 116 -3.89 22.96 16.34
N SER A 117 -5.17 22.64 16.11
CA SER A 117 -6.28 23.38 16.73
C SER A 117 -6.26 23.26 18.25
N ASP A 118 -6.02 22.06 18.79
CA ASP A 118 -5.92 21.82 20.23
C ASP A 118 -4.74 22.57 20.85
N GLU A 119 -3.59 22.61 20.16
CA GLU A 119 -2.40 23.37 20.58
C GLU A 119 -2.71 24.87 20.66
N ALA A 120 -3.33 25.43 19.61
CA ALA A 120 -3.72 26.84 19.59
C ALA A 120 -4.79 27.19 20.65
N ASP A 121 -5.75 26.29 20.91
CA ASP A 121 -6.73 26.46 21.99
C ASP A 121 -6.06 26.45 23.38
N MET A 122 -5.07 25.57 23.58
CA MET A 122 -4.31 25.52 24.84
C MET A 122 -3.46 26.78 25.03
N GLU A 123 -2.81 27.27 23.97
CA GLU A 123 -2.05 28.52 24.01
C GLU A 123 -2.94 29.71 24.40
N ARG A 124 -4.10 29.88 23.74
CA ARG A 124 -5.08 30.91 24.08
C ARG A 124 -5.55 30.84 25.53
N ARG A 125 -5.82 29.64 26.05
CA ARG A 125 -6.20 29.45 27.47
C ARG A 125 -5.04 29.78 28.42
N SER A 126 -3.81 29.42 28.04
CA SER A 126 -2.63 29.70 28.87
C SER A 126 -2.32 31.20 28.94
N ASP A 127 -2.52 31.93 27.84
CA ASP A 127 -2.33 33.37 27.79
C ASP A 127 -3.43 34.11 28.57
N ALA A 128 -4.70 33.70 28.42
CA ALA A 128 -5.81 34.24 29.19
C ALA A 128 -5.68 33.98 30.71
N ASN A 129 -5.12 32.83 31.10
CA ASN A 129 -4.88 32.50 32.51
C ASN A 129 -3.52 32.99 33.03
N ARG A 130 -2.80 33.81 32.27
CA ARG A 130 -1.47 34.27 32.65
C ARG A 130 -1.58 35.19 33.87
N PRO A 131 -0.87 34.90 34.98
CA PRO A 131 -0.91 35.75 36.15
C PRO A 131 -0.40 37.15 35.80
N PHE A 132 -1.12 38.17 36.28
CA PHE A 132 -0.73 39.57 36.09
C PHE A 132 0.66 39.80 36.69
N ARG A 133 1.65 40.06 35.83
CA ARG A 133 2.97 40.52 36.26
C ARG A 133 3.00 42.03 36.12
N ARG A 134 3.17 42.76 37.23
CA ARG A 134 3.57 44.17 37.16
C ARG A 134 4.89 44.21 36.38
N ARG A 135 4.87 44.77 35.17
CA ARG A 135 6.09 45.19 34.50
C ARG A 135 6.75 46.21 35.43
N ALA A 136 7.87 45.84 36.03
CA ALA A 136 8.77 46.81 36.63
C ALA A 136 9.28 47.67 35.46
N MET A 137 8.59 48.77 35.19
CA MET A 137 9.11 49.83 34.34
C MET A 137 10.30 50.42 35.09
N SER A 138 11.50 49.90 34.84
CA SER A 138 12.72 50.58 35.25
C SER A 138 12.76 51.89 34.47
N LEU A 139 12.28 52.97 35.08
CA LEU A 139 12.65 54.32 34.70
C LEU A 139 14.17 54.37 34.72
N ARG A 140 14.81 54.30 33.55
CA ARG A 140 16.20 54.74 33.42
C ARG A 140 16.18 56.24 33.69
N LEU A 141 16.46 56.62 34.94
CA LEU A 141 16.87 57.97 35.27
C LEU A 141 18.09 58.27 34.40
N ILE A 142 17.91 59.19 33.45
CA ILE A 142 19.01 59.84 32.76
C ILE A 142 19.64 60.76 33.82
N GLU A 143 20.65 60.26 34.52
CA GLU A 143 21.54 61.11 35.31
C GLU A 143 22.36 61.93 34.33
N GLY A 144 21.92 63.18 34.11
CA GLY A 144 22.61 64.16 33.28
C GLY A 144 22.78 65.46 34.03
N GLY A 145 23.98 65.63 34.61
CA GLY A 145 24.66 66.93 34.68
C GLY A 145 24.36 67.79 35.91
N ALA A 146 25.30 67.77 36.85
CA ALA A 146 25.46 68.77 37.89
C ALA A 146 25.67 70.19 37.31
N ALA A 147 25.11 71.19 38.00
CA ALA A 147 25.53 72.59 37.94
C ALA A 147 25.93 73.03 39.36
#